data_AF-A0A2V6BGK1-F1
#
_entry.id   AF-A0A2V6BGK1-F1
#
_cell.length_a   1.000
_cell.length_b   1.000
_cell.length_c   1.000
_cell.angle_alpha   90.00
_cell.angle_beta   90.00
_cell.angle_gamma   90.00
#
_symmetry.space_group_name_H-M   'P 1'
#
loop_
_entity.id
_entity.type
_entity.pdbx_description
1 polymer ?
#
loop_
_entity_poly.entity_id
_entity_poly.type
_entity_poly.pdbx_seq_one_letter_code
_entity_poly.pdbx_strand_id
1 'polypeptide(L)'
;MGKPTVGSNPTPSVTYEDADQSKLEKIKTIGDGYMVAGGLIEQNADHLAAMATMALAMHENVRKSNSKFGGFSLRIGLQVGSV
;
A
#
# COMPACT_ATOMS: atom_id res chain seq x y z
N MET A 1 -24.86 4.88 12.66
CA MET A 1 -24.31 3.76 11.88
C MET A 1 -22.79 3.88 11.89
N GLY A 2 -22.09 3.11 12.73
CA GLY A 2 -20.63 3.18 12.86
C GLY A 2 -19.94 2.51 11.68
N LYS A 3 -18.94 3.16 11.08
CA LYS A 3 -18.13 2.55 10.01
C LYS A 3 -17.44 1.28 10.53
N PRO A 4 -17.31 0.21 9.72
CA PRO A 4 -16.66 -1.02 10.16
C PRO A 4 -15.19 -0.74 10.49
N THR A 5 -14.78 -1.03 11.73
CA THR A 5 -13.40 -0.91 12.17
C THR A 5 -12.60 -2.10 11.60
N VAL A 6 -11.67 -1.79 10.70
CA VAL A 6 -10.73 -2.76 10.12
C VAL A 6 -9.80 -3.25 11.24
N GLY A 7 -9.78 -4.57 11.46
CA GLY A 7 -8.96 -5.22 12.48
C GLY A 7 -7.48 -4.90 12.32
N SER A 8 -6.87 -4.43 13.40
CA SER A 8 -5.49 -3.97 13.47
C SER A 8 -4.51 -5.15 13.54
N ASN A 9 -4.06 -5.64 12.39
CA ASN A 9 -2.76 -6.33 12.30
C ASN A 9 -1.66 -5.25 12.30
N PRO A 10 -0.50 -5.43 12.98
CA PRO A 10 0.55 -4.43 13.01
C PRO A 10 1.10 -4.26 11.60
N THR A 11 0.60 -3.23 10.94
CA THR A 11 1.02 -2.86 9.59
C THR A 11 2.27 -1.99 9.75
N PRO A 12 3.36 -2.27 9.01
CA PRO A 12 4.57 -1.49 9.14
C PRO A 12 4.29 -0.01 8.84
N SER A 13 4.68 0.88 9.76
CA SER A 13 4.41 2.32 9.71
C SER A 13 4.79 2.97 8.38
N VAL A 14 5.88 2.48 7.79
CA VAL A 14 6.42 2.89 6.48
C VAL A 14 5.40 2.79 5.35
N THR A 15 4.56 1.76 5.34
CA THR A 15 3.58 1.57 4.27
C THR A 15 2.45 2.59 4.32
N TYR A 16 2.20 3.15 5.51
CA TYR A 16 1.15 4.15 5.70
C TYR A 16 1.57 5.54 5.24
N GLU A 17 2.84 5.90 5.47
CA GLU A 17 3.42 7.17 5.05
C GLU A 17 3.43 7.28 3.52
N ASP A 18 3.83 6.20 2.82
CA ASP A 18 3.90 6.17 1.36
C ASP A 18 2.52 6.34 0.69
N ALA A 19 1.47 5.74 1.28
CA ALA A 19 0.09 5.86 0.77
C ALA A 19 -0.51 7.24 0.99
N ASP A 20 -0.31 7.83 2.18
CA ASP A 20 -0.85 9.16 2.49
C ASP A 20 -0.16 10.25 1.65
N GLN A 21 1.14 10.12 1.40
CA GLN A 21 1.89 11.02 0.51
C GLN A 21 1.43 10.92 -0.95
N SER A 22 0.92 9.77 -1.37
CA SER A 22 0.55 9.48 -2.76
C SER A 22 -0.93 9.71 -3.06
N LYS A 23 -1.71 10.22 -2.11
CA LYS A 23 -3.19 10.35 -2.20
C LYS A 23 -3.88 9.02 -2.52
N LEU A 24 -3.36 7.93 -1.96
CA LEU A 24 -3.88 6.59 -2.18
C LEU A 24 -4.71 6.12 -1.00
N GLU A 25 -5.76 5.39 -1.29
CA GLU A 25 -6.72 4.90 -0.31
C GLU A 25 -6.36 3.49 0.15
N LYS A 26 -6.30 3.34 1.47
CA LYS A 26 -5.99 2.08 2.14
C LYS A 26 -7.28 1.27 2.24
N ILE A 27 -7.31 0.09 1.64
CA ILE A 27 -8.53 -0.72 1.59
C ILE A 27 -8.58 -1.73 2.74
N LYS A 28 -7.54 -2.56 2.87
CA LYS A 28 -7.53 -3.66 3.86
C LYS A 28 -6.15 -4.28 4.02
N THR A 29 -5.94 -4.89 5.18
CA THR A 29 -4.89 -5.88 5.42
C THR A 29 -5.53 -7.26 5.62
N ILE A 30 -4.95 -8.30 5.03
CA ILE A 30 -5.40 -9.70 5.21
C ILE A 30 -4.14 -10.54 5.42
N GLY A 31 -3.88 -10.95 6.68
CA GLY A 31 -2.64 -11.61 7.03
C GLY A 31 -1.43 -10.71 6.78
N ASP A 32 -0.52 -11.17 5.92
CA ASP A 32 0.66 -10.45 5.42
C ASP A 32 0.38 -9.62 4.16
N GLY A 33 -0.81 -9.75 3.57
CA GLY A 33 -1.25 -9.00 2.41
C GLY A 33 -1.72 -7.58 2.75
N TYR A 34 -1.30 -6.62 1.93
CA TYR A 34 -1.69 -5.21 1.99
C TYR A 34 -2.31 -4.77 0.67
N MET A 35 -3.45 -4.07 0.72
CA MET A 35 -4.17 -3.62 -0.48
C MET A 35 -4.43 -2.11 -0.45
N VAL A 36 -4.15 -1.46 -1.58
CA VAL A 36 -4.31 -0.02 -1.80
C VAL A 36 -5.05 0.19 -3.11
N ALA A 37 -5.84 1.25 -3.20
CA ALA A 37 -6.44 1.72 -4.43
C ALA A 37 -6.29 3.23 -4.57
N GLY A 38 -6.33 3.72 -5.80
CA GLY A 38 -6.25 5.14 -6.12
C GLY A 38 -7.36 5.49 -7.09
N GLY A 39 -7.94 6.68 -6.95
CA GLY A 39 -9.01 7.13 -7.83
C GLY A 39 -10.43 6.70 -7.43
N LEU A 40 -10.63 6.12 -6.24
CA LEU A 40 -11.94 5.60 -5.80
C LEU A 40 -12.86 6.69 -5.22
N ILE A 41 -12.37 7.50 -4.27
CA ILE A 41 -13.12 8.61 -3.67
C ILE A 41 -12.87 9.90 -4.46
N GLU A 42 -11.60 10.21 -4.75
CA GLU A 42 -11.22 11.36 -5.58
C GLU A 42 -10.63 10.87 -6.90
N GLN A 43 -11.26 11.27 -8.02
CA GLN A 43 -10.70 11.00 -9.33
C GLN A 43 -9.32 11.63 -9.46
N ASN A 44 -8.33 10.81 -9.79
CA ASN A 44 -6.96 11.23 -9.95
C ASN A 44 -6.42 10.62 -11.25
N ALA A 45 -6.19 11.44 -12.28
CA ALA A 45 -5.66 10.96 -13.56
C ALA A 45 -4.27 10.29 -13.40
N ASP A 46 -3.54 10.63 -12.34
CA ASP A 46 -2.20 10.12 -12.04
C ASP A 46 -2.22 8.94 -11.05
N HIS A 47 -3.39 8.35 -10.76
CA HIS A 47 -3.53 7.27 -9.78
C HIS A 47 -2.59 6.09 -10.07
N LEU A 48 -2.34 5.77 -11.34
CA LEU A 48 -1.43 4.68 -11.74
C LEU A 48 0.03 5.04 -11.46
N ALA A 49 0.44 6.28 -11.75
CA ALA A 49 1.80 6.73 -11.50
C ALA A 49 2.09 6.77 -9.99
N ALA A 50 1.12 7.24 -9.19
CA ALA A 50 1.18 7.21 -7.73
C ALA A 50 1.33 5.76 -7.21
N MET A 51 0.53 4.83 -7.72
CA MET A 51 0.62 3.40 -7.38
C MET A 51 1.97 2.77 -7.72
N ALA A 52 2.48 3.03 -8.92
CA ALA A 52 3.78 2.53 -9.35
C ALA A 52 4.92 3.10 -8.47
N THR A 53 4.83 4.38 -8.11
CA THR A 53 5.80 5.05 -7.24
C THR A 53 5.80 4.43 -5.85
N MET A 54 4.62 4.23 -5.26
CA MET A 54 4.47 3.55 -3.97
C MET A 54 5.04 2.13 -4.02
N ALA A 55 4.75 1.37 -5.08
CA ALA A 55 5.26 0.01 -5.24
C ALA A 55 6.79 -0.05 -5.22
N LEU A 56 7.45 0.87 -5.93
CA LEU A 56 8.91 0.97 -5.95
C LEU A 56 9.48 1.36 -4.57
N ALA A 57 8.86 2.34 -3.90
CA ALA A 57 9.27 2.77 -2.56
C ALA A 57 9.17 1.62 -1.54
N MET A 58 8.06 0.89 -1.54
CA MET A 58 7.87 -0.28 -0.67
C MET A 58 8.92 -1.36 -0.92
N HIS A 59 9.25 -1.64 -2.18
CA HIS A 59 10.25 -2.63 -2.53
C HIS A 59 11.65 -2.22 -2.04
N GLU A 60 12.00 -0.94 -2.18
CA GLU A 60 13.25 -0.39 -1.67
C GLU A 60 13.32 -0.47 -0.14
N ASN A 61 12.22 -0.17 0.54
CA ASN A 61 12.14 -0.21 2.00
C ASN A 61 12.29 -1.64 2.53
N VAL A 62 11.69 -2.64 1.87
CA VAL A 62 11.92 -4.06 2.23
C VAL A 62 13.37 -4.46 1.97
N ARG A 63 13.97 -4.03 0.86
CA ARG A 63 15.40 -4.30 0.58
C ARG A 63 16.31 -3.73 1.67
N LYS A 64 16.08 -2.47 2.08
CA LYS A 64 16.82 -1.83 3.18
C LYS A 64 16.58 -2.56 4.50
N SER A 65 15.35 -2.94 4.81
CA SER A 65 15.01 -3.65 6.05
C SER A 65 15.66 -5.05 6.11
N ASN A 66 15.73 -5.74 4.97
CA ASN A 66 16.40 -7.04 4.86
C ASN A 66 17.89 -6.97 5.20
N SER A 67 18.57 -5.84 5.03
CA SER A 67 19.97 -5.70 5.43
C SER A 67 20.17 -5.80 6.96
N LYS A 68 19.13 -5.50 7.74
CA LYS A 68 19.16 -5.50 9.21
C LYS A 68 18.47 -6.72 9.82
N PHE A 69 17.36 -7.15 9.24
CA PHE A 69 16.49 -8.17 9.82
C PHE A 69 16.47 -9.48 9.01
N GLY A 70 16.74 -9.41 7.70
CA GLY A 70 16.66 -10.54 6.78
C GLY A 70 15.27 -11.17 6.64
N GLY A 71 15.15 -12.10 5.69
CA GLY A 71 14.02 -13.04 5.63
C GLY A 71 12.72 -12.54 4.98
N PHE A 72 12.63 -11.29 4.53
CA PHE A 72 11.44 -10.78 3.86
C PHE A 72 11.52 -10.94 2.34
N SER A 73 10.43 -11.40 1.73
CA SER A 73 10.25 -11.42 0.27
C SER A 73 8.95 -10.71 -0.06
N LEU A 74 9.02 -9.57 -0.75
CA LEU A 74 7.85 -8.78 -1.13
C LEU A 74 7.43 -9.11 -2.57
N ARG A 75 6.13 -9.29 -2.79
CA ARG A 75 5.52 -9.39 -4.12
C ARG A 75 4.44 -8.32 -4.22
N ILE A 76 4.44 -7.56 -5.31
CA ILE A 76 3.47 -6.49 -5.55
C ILE A 76 2.79 -6.76 -6.90
N GLY A 77 1.46 -6.80 -6.89
CA GLY A 77 0.63 -6.82 -8.10
C GLY A 77 -0.07 -5.48 -8.28
N LEU A 78 -0.12 -4.97 -9.51
CA LEU A 78 -0.83 -3.75 -9.88
C LEU A 78 -1.86 -4.08 -10.97
N GLN A 79 -3.08 -3.59 -10.79
CA GLN A 79 -4.19 -3.73 -11.74
C GLN A 79 -4.80 -2.34 -11.95
N VAL A 80 -5.13 -2.01 -13.21
CA VAL A 80 -5.88 -0.81 -13.56
C VAL A 80 -7.08 -1.19 -14.41
N GLY A 81 -8.24 -0.63 -14.08
CA GLY A 81 -9.48 -0.84 -14.82
C GLY A 81 -10.65 -0.21 -14.08
N SER A 82 -11.83 -0.36 -14.67
CA SER A 82 -13.08 -0.04 -13.97
C SER A 82 -13.23 -1.01 -12.79
N VAL A 83 -13.58 -0.46 -11.62
CA VAL A 83 -13.81 -1.20 -10.37
C VAL A 83 -15.12 -0.79 -9.74
#